data_AF-A0A1U7NDZ1-F1
#
_entry.id   AF-A0A1U7NDZ1-F1
#
_cell.length_a   1.000
_cell.length_b   1.000
_cell.length_c   1.000
_cell.angle_alpha   90.00
_cell.angle_beta   90.00
_cell.angle_gamma   90.00
#
_symmetry.space_group_name_H-M   'P 1'
#
loop_
_entity.id
_entity.type
_entity.pdbx_description
1 polymer ?
#
loop_
_entity_poly.entity_id
_entity_poly.type
_entity_poly.pdbx_seq_one_letter_code
_entity_poly.pdbx_strand_id
1 'polypeptide(L)'
;MIYYASKYGTSEQIAHWLSEKLALDVQNLEETDFMNRDELPVLVMPMYASALYKSRKALSLLRNAGLNKAIVVTFGLSDPKRPDTKAALQVAVLRAFLILKQ
;
A
#
# COMPACT_ATOMS: atom_id res chain seq x y z
N MET A 1 -1.30 -8.93 8.73
CA MET A 1 -0.51 -9.23 7.52
C MET A 1 -0.15 -7.96 6.75
N ILE A 2 1.06 -7.90 6.19
CA ILE A 2 1.51 -6.86 5.25
C ILE A 2 1.52 -7.43 3.84
N TYR A 3 0.90 -6.74 2.89
CA TYR A 3 0.93 -7.07 1.46
C TYR A 3 1.62 -5.95 0.70
N TYR A 4 2.58 -6.28 -0.17
CA TYR A 4 3.28 -5.26 -0.95
C TYR A 4 3.16 -5.48 -2.46
N ALA A 5 3.17 -4.40 -3.23
CA ALA A 5 3.30 -4.45 -4.68
C ALA A 5 4.55 -3.67 -5.10
N SER A 6 5.44 -4.29 -5.87
CA SER A 6 6.75 -3.69 -6.17
C SER A 6 7.10 -3.86 -7.65
N LYS A 7 7.50 -2.77 -8.31
CA LYS A 7 8.09 -2.81 -9.66
C LYS A 7 9.62 -2.81 -9.63
N TYR A 8 10.22 -2.17 -8.63
CA TYR A 8 11.67 -1.90 -8.55
C TYR A 8 12.30 -2.28 -7.20
N GLY A 9 11.62 -3.06 -6.36
CA GLY A 9 12.13 -3.54 -5.06
C GLY A 9 11.91 -2.60 -3.87
N THR A 10 11.65 -1.30 -4.06
CA THR A 10 11.51 -0.36 -2.92
C THR A 10 10.35 -0.73 -1.98
N SER A 11 9.20 -1.16 -2.51
CA SER A 11 8.03 -1.53 -1.68
C SER A 11 8.30 -2.75 -0.83
N GLU A 12 9.03 -3.71 -1.39
CA GLU A 12 9.44 -4.95 -0.73
C GLU A 12 10.35 -4.63 0.46
N GLN A 13 11.38 -3.78 0.25
CA GLN A 13 12.26 -3.34 1.34
C GLN A 13 11.49 -2.65 2.47
N ILE A 14 10.55 -1.76 2.14
CA ILE A 14 9.70 -1.08 3.13
C ILE A 14 8.80 -2.08 3.87
N ALA A 15 8.22 -3.06 3.16
CA ALA A 15 7.35 -4.06 3.74
C ALA A 15 8.10 -4.97 4.72
N HIS A 16 9.31 -5.42 4.36
CA HIS A 16 10.17 -6.20 5.26
C HIS A 16 10.62 -5.37 6.48
N TRP A 17 11.00 -4.11 6.29
CA TRP A 17 11.32 -3.23 7.41
C TRP A 17 10.12 -3.03 8.36
N LEU A 18 8.91 -2.84 7.83
CA LEU A 18 7.69 -2.72 8.64
C LEU A 18 7.36 -4.02 9.37
N SER A 19 7.56 -5.16 8.72
CA SER A 19 7.36 -6.49 9.29
C SER A 19 8.20 -6.72 10.54
N GLU A 20 9.50 -6.38 10.48
CA GLU A 20 10.40 -6.48 11.63
C GLU A 20 9.94 -5.60 12.81
N LYS A 21 9.43 -4.40 12.53
CA LYS A 21 9.00 -3.46 13.57
C LYS A 21 7.65 -3.79 14.20
N LEU A 22 6.75 -4.38 13.42
CA LEU A 22 5.38 -4.65 13.83
C LEU A 22 5.13 -6.12 14.16
N ALA A 23 6.12 -7.00 13.96
CA ALA A 23 6.00 -8.45 14.08
C ALA A 23 4.83 -9.00 13.25
N LEU A 24 4.71 -8.54 12.00
CA LEU A 24 3.69 -8.96 11.05
C LEU A 24 4.33 -9.71 9.88
N ASP A 25 3.67 -10.74 9.38
CA ASP A 25 4.10 -11.44 8.16
C ASP A 25 3.97 -10.56 6.91
N VAL A 26 4.77 -10.87 5.88
CA VAL A 26 4.81 -10.17 4.59
C VAL A 26 4.47 -11.11 3.45
N GLN A 27 3.64 -10.65 2.53
CA GLN A 27 3.35 -11.35 1.28
C GLN A 27 3.42 -10.41 0.06
N ASN A 28 3.90 -10.94 -1.06
CA ASN A 28 3.84 -10.25 -2.33
C ASN A 28 2.38 -10.23 -2.84
N LEU A 29 1.80 -9.04 -2.98
CA LEU A 29 0.44 -8.85 -3.48
C LEU A 29 0.26 -9.43 -4.90
N GLU A 30 1.31 -9.45 -5.72
CA GLU A 30 1.23 -10.00 -7.08
C GLU A 30 1.04 -11.51 -7.10
N GLU A 31 1.59 -12.21 -6.10
CA GLU A 31 1.50 -13.67 -5.92
C GLU A 31 0.36 -14.08 -4.97
N THR A 32 -0.28 -13.10 -4.34
CA THR A 32 -1.39 -13.32 -3.40
C THR A 32 -2.72 -13.43 -4.15
N ASP A 33 -3.49 -14.48 -3.86
CA ASP A 33 -4.85 -14.67 -4.38
C ASP A 33 -5.95 -14.55 -3.31
N PHE A 34 -5.57 -14.48 -2.03
CA PHE A 34 -6.51 -14.33 -0.91
C PHE A 34 -5.99 -13.38 0.16
N MET A 35 -6.89 -12.72 0.89
CA MET A 35 -6.56 -11.95 2.10
C MET A 35 -7.31 -12.53 3.30
N ASN A 36 -6.65 -12.59 4.45
CA ASN A 36 -7.28 -13.04 5.68
C ASN A 36 -8.33 -12.00 6.11
N ARG A 37 -9.60 -12.42 6.22
CA ARG A 37 -10.73 -11.53 6.59
C ARG A 37 -10.70 -11.09 8.06
N ASP A 38 -10.01 -11.84 8.91
CA ASP A 38 -10.01 -11.62 10.35
C ASP A 38 -8.90 -10.63 10.78
N GLU A 39 -8.12 -10.11 9.82
CA GLU A 39 -7.03 -9.17 10.05
C GLU A 39 -7.24 -7.85 9.30
N LEU A 40 -6.72 -6.75 9.83
CA LEU A 40 -6.62 -5.47 9.12
C LEU A 40 -5.35 -5.49 8.24
N PRO A 41 -5.46 -5.58 6.90
CA PRO A 41 -4.29 -5.66 6.05
C PRO A 41 -3.57 -4.30 5.96
N VAL A 42 -2.23 -4.37 5.89
CA VAL A 42 -1.37 -3.23 5.56
C VAL A 42 -0.91 -3.39 4.11
N LEU A 43 -1.25 -2.45 3.24
CA LEU A 43 -0.93 -2.46 1.82
C LEU A 43 0.24 -1.50 1.55
N VAL A 44 1.40 -2.01 1.15
CA VAL A 44 2.58 -1.21 0.79
C VAL A 44 2.65 -1.07 -0.72
N MET A 45 2.29 0.10 -1.24
CA MET A 45 2.07 0.32 -2.67
C MET A 45 2.69 1.64 -3.15
N PRO A 46 3.60 1.61 -4.14
CA PRO A 46 4.23 2.81 -4.66
C PRO A 46 3.27 3.59 -5.57
N MET A 47 3.49 4.89 -5.65
CA MET A 47 2.87 5.76 -6.65
C MET A 47 3.72 5.81 -7.91
N TYR A 48 3.11 5.49 -9.05
CA TYR A 48 3.69 5.71 -10.38
C TYR A 48 2.72 6.55 -11.22
N ALA A 49 3.22 7.64 -11.81
CA ALA A 49 2.42 8.54 -12.64
C ALA A 49 1.07 8.93 -12.01
N SER A 50 1.10 9.31 -10.72
CA SER A 50 -0.07 9.70 -9.93
C SER A 50 -1.08 8.59 -9.62
N ALA A 51 -0.73 7.31 -9.86
CA ALA A 51 -1.57 6.16 -9.55
C ALA A 51 -0.88 5.18 -8.60
N LEU A 52 -1.66 4.58 -7.69
CA LEU A 52 -1.19 3.49 -6.84
C LEU A 52 -0.99 2.21 -7.66
N TYR A 53 0.25 1.71 -7.68
CA TYR A 53 0.63 0.50 -8.39
C TYR A 53 -0.17 -0.70 -7.88
N LYS A 54 -0.82 -1.45 -8.79
CA LYS A 54 -1.65 -2.63 -8.51
C LYS A 54 -2.88 -2.40 -7.60
N SER A 55 -3.35 -1.16 -7.49
CA SER A 55 -4.57 -0.81 -6.73
C SER A 55 -5.82 -1.60 -7.11
N ARG A 56 -6.02 -1.91 -8.40
CA ARG A 56 -7.15 -2.76 -8.83
C ARG A 56 -7.10 -4.17 -8.23
N LYS A 57 -5.92 -4.80 -8.17
CA LYS A 57 -5.76 -6.13 -7.56
C LYS A 57 -6.02 -6.06 -6.05
N ALA A 58 -5.42 -5.09 -5.37
CA ALA A 58 -5.67 -4.86 -3.94
C ALA A 58 -7.16 -4.70 -3.61
N LEU A 59 -7.86 -3.83 -4.35
CA LEU A 59 -9.29 -3.61 -4.18
C LEU A 59 -10.13 -4.88 -4.42
N SER A 60 -9.77 -5.66 -5.45
CA SER A 60 -10.45 -6.94 -5.70
C SER A 60 -10.25 -7.93 -4.57
N LEU A 61 -9.02 -8.05 -4.03
CA LEU A 61 -8.72 -8.96 -2.93
C LEU A 61 -9.44 -8.55 -1.64
N LEU A 62 -9.44 -7.25 -1.31
CA LEU A 62 -10.19 -6.71 -0.16
C LEU A 62 -11.68 -7.04 -0.28
N ARG A 63 -12.28 -6.77 -1.46
CA ARG A 63 -13.70 -7.05 -1.70
C ARG A 63 -14.02 -8.54 -1.59
N ASN A 64 -13.19 -9.40 -2.19
CA ASN A 64 -13.39 -10.84 -2.15
C ASN A 64 -13.25 -11.41 -0.74
N ALA A 65 -12.39 -10.82 0.09
CA ALA A 65 -12.24 -11.16 1.51
C ALA A 65 -13.35 -10.56 2.40
N GLY A 66 -14.23 -9.72 1.87
CA GLY A 66 -15.26 -9.01 2.66
C GLY A 66 -14.69 -7.91 3.56
N LEU A 67 -13.47 -7.44 3.28
CA LEU A 67 -12.79 -6.39 4.06
C LEU A 67 -13.23 -5.00 3.58
N ASN A 68 -13.66 -4.16 4.51
CA ASN A 68 -14.08 -2.78 4.24
C ASN A 68 -13.02 -1.73 4.64
N LYS A 69 -11.92 -2.16 5.25
CA LYS A 69 -10.84 -1.31 5.75
C LYS A 69 -9.48 -1.92 5.43
N ALA A 70 -8.51 -1.06 5.15
CA ALA A 70 -7.09 -1.39 5.02
C ALA A 70 -6.25 -0.18 5.42
N ILE A 71 -5.04 -0.43 5.91
CA ILE A 71 -4.01 0.60 6.04
C ILE A 71 -3.26 0.62 4.71
N VAL A 72 -3.08 1.78 4.07
CA VAL A 72 -2.26 1.88 2.86
C VAL A 72 -1.04 2.74 3.14
N VAL A 73 0.14 2.17 2.90
CA VAL A 73 1.43 2.83 2.95
C VAL A 73 1.85 3.10 1.52
N THR A 74 2.03 4.37 1.18
CA THR A 74 2.43 4.76 -0.17
C THR A 74 3.60 5.72 -0.17
N PHE A 75 4.36 5.66 -1.24
CA PHE A 75 5.54 6.48 -1.47
C PHE A 75 5.72 6.67 -2.97
N GLY A 76 6.28 7.81 -3.37
CA GLY A 76 6.48 8.15 -4.76
C GLY A 76 7.63 9.11 -4.92
N LEU A 77 8.20 9.14 -6.12
CA LEU A 77 9.16 10.17 -6.48
C LEU A 77 8.43 11.47 -6.77
N SER A 78 8.98 12.54 -6.24
CA SER A 78 8.43 13.87 -6.32
C SER A 78 9.36 14.68 -7.22
N ASP A 79 8.84 15.38 -8.23
CA ASP A 79 9.69 16.20 -9.11
C ASP A 79 10.27 17.37 -8.31
N PRO A 80 11.60 17.41 -8.04
CA PRO A 80 12.21 18.45 -7.23
C PRO A 80 12.12 19.84 -7.87
N LYS A 81 11.78 19.94 -9.17
CA LYS A 81 11.63 21.21 -9.89
C LYS A 81 10.22 21.80 -9.79
N ARG A 82 9.24 21.06 -9.25
CA ARG A 82 7.90 21.59 -9.00
C ARG A 82 7.84 22.26 -7.61
N PRO A 83 7.37 23.53 -7.51
CA PRO A 83 7.32 24.26 -6.24
C PRO A 83 6.45 23.59 -5.17
N ASP A 84 5.42 22.86 -5.60
CA ASP A 84 4.36 22.31 -4.73
C ASP A 84 4.71 20.91 -4.17
N THR A 85 5.87 20.39 -4.56
CA THR A 85 6.26 19.01 -4.38
C THR A 85 6.48 18.62 -2.91
N LYS A 86 6.95 19.56 -2.08
CA LYS A 86 7.14 19.33 -0.63
C LYS A 86 5.82 19.08 0.11
N ALA A 87 4.76 19.83 -0.23
CA ALA A 87 3.45 19.67 0.37
C ALA A 87 2.74 18.39 -0.12
N ALA A 88 2.89 18.06 -1.41
CA ALA A 88 2.33 16.84 -2.00
C ALA A 88 2.91 15.54 -1.38
N LEU A 89 4.20 15.54 -1.04
CA LEU A 89 4.90 14.41 -0.39
C LEU A 89 4.44 14.18 1.06
N GLN A 90 4.33 15.24 1.87
CA GLN A 90 3.90 15.13 3.27
C GLN A 90 2.45 14.61 3.39
N VAL A 91 1.60 14.91 2.41
CA VAL A 91 0.20 14.43 2.38
C VAL A 91 0.10 12.95 1.99
N ALA A 92 0.94 12.47 1.06
CA ALA A 92 0.92 11.08 0.60
C ALA A 92 1.39 10.08 1.67
N VAL A 93 2.35 10.47 2.53
CA VAL A 93 2.89 9.61 3.60
C VAL A 93 1.91 9.46 4.79
N LEU A 94 0.97 10.40 4.99
CA LEU A 94 0.18 10.48 6.23
C LEU A 94 -1.31 10.12 6.10
N ARG A 95 -1.86 9.96 4.90
CA ARG A 95 -3.30 9.73 4.73
C ARG A 95 -3.63 8.69 3.67
N ALA A 96 -3.84 7.46 4.12
CA ALA A 96 -4.70 6.54 3.39
C ALA A 96 -5.49 5.65 4.36
N PHE A 97 -6.59 6.23 4.87
CA PHE A 97 -7.73 5.45 5.34
C PHE A 97 -8.67 5.25 4.16
N LEU A 98 -8.67 4.05 3.57
CA LEU A 98 -9.64 3.69 2.55
C LEU A 98 -10.85 3.09 3.27
N ILE A 99 -11.91 3.88 3.46
CA ILE A 99 -13.22 3.40 3.92
C ILE A 99 -14.00 3.02 2.67
N LEU A 100 -14.15 1.72 2.40
CA LEU A 100 -15.02 1.23 1.35
C LEU A 100 -16.47 1.33 1.86
N LYS A 101 -17.26 2.26 1.29
CA LYS A 101 -18.71 2.33 1.56
C LYS A 101 -19.40 1.15 0.85
N GLN A 102 -20.28 0.47 1.59
CA GLN A 102 -21.13 -0.62 1.11
C GLN A 102 -22.18 -0.11 0.11
#